data_AF-A0A2G9PSY0-F1
#
_entry.id   AF-A0A2G9PSY0-F1
#
_cell.length_a   1.000
_cell.length_b   1.000
_cell.length_c   1.000
_cell.angle_alpha   90.00
_cell.angle_beta   90.00
_cell.angle_gamma   90.00
#
_symmetry.space_group_name_H-M   'P 1'
#
loop_
_entity.id
_entity.type
_entity.pdbx_description
1 polymer ?
#
loop_
_entity_poly.entity_id
_entity_poly.type
_entity_poly.pdbx_seq_one_letter_code
_entity_poly.pdbx_strand_id
1 'polypeptide(L)'
;MAKRVRTKTTADIVVPPRLVDQVIGQEKSVDIIKKAARQKRHVMLVGTPGTGKSMLAQAMSELLPSEQLEDILIEENPENENLPRAKTVKAGEGRKIVDEMRMKTQLGGKDMNIVYVFFIFIASFFLLAYGRQQLGDVITAAMLIGLFLVGGVMMLGSQLSRGRMGAGYEPVKLLVDNSGKKIAPFIDATGARAGALLGDVKHDPFQSCYGGTKIDGANETMETIWKKMARKHASLIERNDDGYEAIVLPKSERIYAYGMKGGRVVRSRIRIINRRPYRGKVVRIKAGKRALITTPEHNFYSKKGRKAAGSLRRGARLVVGG
;
A
#
# COMPACT_ATOMS: atom_id res chain seq x y z
N MET A 1 14.08 42.83 32.23
CA MET A 1 13.20 43.85 32.85
C MET A 1 11.82 43.75 32.21
N ALA A 2 10.77 43.43 32.98
CA ALA A 2 9.41 43.33 32.44
C ALA A 2 8.83 44.73 32.23
N LYS A 3 8.44 45.06 31.00
CA LYS A 3 7.81 46.35 30.64
C LYS A 3 6.35 46.31 31.09
N ARG A 4 5.96 47.12 32.08
CA ARG A 4 4.55 47.24 32.49
C ARG A 4 3.76 47.92 31.38
N VAL A 5 2.82 47.20 30.78
CA VAL A 5 1.85 47.75 29.82
C VAL A 5 0.55 47.99 30.57
N ARG A 6 0.01 49.21 30.51
CA ARG A 6 -1.32 49.52 31.07
C ARG A 6 -2.37 49.15 30.03
N THR A 7 -3.13 48.09 30.27
CA THR A 7 -4.27 47.67 29.45
C THR A 7 -5.51 47.48 30.32
N LYS A 8 -6.70 47.62 29.72
CA LYS A 8 -7.96 47.31 30.41
C LYS A 8 -8.31 45.83 30.27
N THR A 9 -7.98 45.23 29.12
CA THR A 9 -8.24 43.82 28.83
C THR A 9 -7.02 43.16 28.19
N THR A 10 -7.01 41.83 28.13
CA THR A 10 -5.97 41.08 27.40
C THR A 10 -6.12 41.15 25.88
N ALA A 11 -7.27 41.60 25.36
CA ALA A 11 -7.47 41.81 23.93
C ALA A 11 -6.60 42.95 23.38
N ASP A 12 -6.18 43.87 24.25
CA ASP A 12 -5.32 45.00 23.91
C ASP A 12 -3.82 44.61 23.82
N ILE A 13 -3.48 43.35 24.14
CA ILE A 13 -2.09 42.86 24.17
C ILE A 13 -1.74 42.23 22.82
N VAL A 14 -0.72 42.77 22.16
CA VAL A 14 -0.20 42.23 20.89
C VAL A 14 0.57 40.94 21.15
N VAL A 15 0.11 39.83 20.55
CA VAL A 15 0.82 38.54 20.59
C VAL A 15 1.79 38.44 19.41
N PRO A 16 3.07 38.12 19.63
CA PRO A 16 4.03 37.94 18.55
C PRO A 16 3.58 36.86 17.55
N PRO A 17 3.79 37.06 16.23
CA PRO A 17 3.31 36.10 15.22
C PRO A 17 4.14 34.81 15.18
N ARG A 18 5.40 34.83 15.61
CA ARG A 18 6.30 33.67 15.60
C ARG A 18 6.28 32.97 16.96
N LEU A 19 6.24 31.64 16.97
CA LEU A 19 6.23 30.87 18.21
C LEU A 19 7.47 31.10 19.06
N VAL A 20 8.63 31.29 18.43
CA VAL A 20 9.89 31.51 19.16
C VAL A 20 9.87 32.78 20.03
N ASP A 21 9.12 33.80 19.62
CA ASP A 21 9.04 35.08 20.32
C ASP A 21 7.90 35.07 21.37
N GLN A 22 7.08 34.02 21.40
CA GLN A 22 6.07 33.77 22.42
C GLN A 22 6.63 32.98 23.63
N VAL A 23 7.87 32.48 23.55
CA VAL A 23 8.49 31.74 24.67
C VAL A 23 8.92 32.72 25.77
N ILE A 24 8.43 32.49 26.99
CA ILE A 24 8.63 33.39 28.14
C ILE A 24 9.69 32.83 29.09
N GLY A 25 10.66 33.66 29.48
CA GLY A 25 11.61 33.36 30.56
C GLY A 25 12.63 32.25 30.26
N GLN A 26 12.87 31.96 28.98
CA GLN A 26 13.85 30.95 28.52
C GLN A 26 14.75 31.50 27.40
N GLU A 27 15.34 32.68 27.63
CA GLU A 27 16.12 33.42 26.62
C GLU A 27 17.31 32.58 26.10
N LYS A 28 17.99 31.85 26.98
CA LYS A 28 19.11 30.97 26.61
C LYS A 28 18.66 29.82 25.70
N SER A 29 17.53 29.18 26.02
CA SER A 29 16.97 28.10 25.20
C SER A 29 16.55 28.61 23.82
N VAL A 30 15.93 29.79 23.77
CA VAL A 30 15.54 30.44 22.51
C VAL A 30 16.74 30.73 21.62
N ASP A 31 17.83 31.28 22.18
CA ASP A 31 19.07 31.54 21.41
C ASP A 31 19.70 30.24 20.86
N ILE A 32 19.74 29.18 21.66
CA ILE A 32 20.23 27.86 21.24
C ILE A 32 19.36 27.30 20.11
N ILE A 33 18.03 27.37 20.23
CA ILE A 33 17.09 26.90 19.19
C ILE A 33 17.28 27.69 17.88
N LYS A 34 17.40 29.02 17.95
CA LYS A 34 17.66 29.87 16.77
C LYS A 34 18.96 29.47 16.06
N LYS A 35 20.04 29.24 16.83
CA LYS A 35 21.34 28.78 16.29
C LYS A 35 21.25 27.36 15.71
N ALA A 36 20.58 26.45 16.41
CA ALA A 36 20.43 25.06 15.99
C ALA A 36 19.59 24.93 14.71
N ALA A 37 18.51 25.69 14.58
CA ALA A 37 17.68 25.73 13.37
C ALA A 37 18.48 26.17 12.15
N ARG A 38 19.25 27.27 12.28
CA ARG A 38 20.09 27.79 11.19
C ARG A 38 21.19 26.80 10.76
N GLN A 39 21.75 26.05 11.71
CA GLN A 39 22.83 25.09 11.45
C GLN A 39 22.33 23.65 11.23
N LYS A 40 21.02 23.40 11.25
CA LYS A 40 20.40 22.07 11.18
C LYS A 40 20.99 21.07 12.19
N ARG A 41 21.20 21.51 13.44
CA ARG A 41 21.75 20.69 14.53
C ARG A 41 20.64 20.08 15.37
N HIS A 42 20.86 18.86 15.87
CA HIS A 42 19.97 18.23 16.84
C HIS A 42 20.05 18.94 18.19
N VAL A 43 18.92 18.99 18.91
CA VAL A 43 18.82 19.63 20.22
C VAL A 43 18.19 18.64 21.20
N MET A 44 18.76 18.55 22.40
CA MET A 44 18.17 17.82 23.52
C MET A 44 17.69 18.83 24.56
N LEU A 45 16.37 18.87 24.78
CA LEU A 45 15.74 19.75 25.76
C LEU A 45 15.47 18.96 27.05
N VAL A 46 16.12 19.37 28.14
CA VAL A 46 15.95 18.75 29.47
C VAL A 46 15.27 19.74 30.40
N GLY A 47 14.20 19.30 31.08
CA GLY A 47 13.46 20.13 32.02
C GLY A 47 12.20 19.43 32.54
N THR A 48 11.62 19.96 33.62
CA THR A 48 10.40 19.41 34.24
C THR A 48 9.22 19.37 33.27
N PRO A 49 8.25 18.46 33.45
CA PRO A 49 7.02 18.46 32.64
C PRO A 49 6.31 19.83 32.71
N GLY A 50 5.70 20.25 31.59
CA GLY A 50 4.98 21.53 31.54
C GLY A 50 5.82 22.78 31.29
N THR A 51 7.14 22.68 31.11
CA THR A 51 8.03 23.85 30.87
C THR A 51 8.13 24.31 29.41
N GLY A 52 7.21 23.90 28.52
CA GLY A 52 7.22 24.39 27.13
C GLY A 52 8.26 23.75 26.20
N LYS A 53 8.79 22.55 26.51
CA LYS A 53 9.72 21.81 25.62
C LYS A 53 9.17 21.60 24.20
N SER A 54 7.91 21.16 24.09
CA SER A 54 7.26 20.96 22.79
C SER A 54 7.05 22.27 22.04
N MET A 55 6.78 23.37 22.75
CA MET A 55 6.65 24.71 22.16
C MET A 55 7.98 25.19 21.56
N LEU A 56 9.10 24.97 22.24
CA LEU A 56 10.44 25.24 21.70
C LEU A 56 10.75 24.39 20.46
N ALA A 57 10.33 23.12 20.45
CA ALA A 57 10.52 22.24 19.30
C ALA A 57 9.67 22.66 18.09
N GLN A 58 8.43 23.11 18.31
CA GLN A 58 7.59 23.70 17.26
C GLN A 58 8.18 25.00 16.74
N ALA A 59 8.63 25.89 17.63
CA ALA A 59 9.31 27.12 17.26
C ALA A 59 10.58 26.87 16.43
N MET A 60 11.30 25.78 16.69
CA MET A 60 12.43 25.37 15.86
C MET A 60 12.00 25.01 14.44
N SER A 61 10.87 24.30 14.26
CA SER A 61 10.34 23.92 12.95
C SER A 61 9.96 25.14 12.11
N GLU A 62 9.42 26.19 12.73
CA GLU A 62 9.12 27.48 12.06
C GLU A 62 10.38 28.21 11.56
N LEU A 63 11.50 28.03 12.27
CA LEU A 63 12.77 28.69 11.97
C LEU A 63 13.62 27.92 10.97
N LEU A 64 13.29 26.66 10.69
CA LEU A 64 14.00 25.89 9.67
C LEU A 64 13.81 26.56 8.30
N PRO A 65 14.87 26.66 7.49
CA PRO A 65 14.75 27.20 6.15
C PRO A 65 13.76 26.35 5.36
N SER A 66 12.77 27.00 4.73
CA SER A 66 11.75 26.38 3.89
C SER A 66 12.27 25.96 2.51
N GLU A 67 13.59 25.91 2.32
CA GLU A 67 14.20 25.52 1.05
C GLU A 67 13.77 24.10 0.68
N GLN A 68 13.07 24.04 -0.46
CA GLN A 68 12.54 22.87 -1.18
C GLN A 68 12.14 21.71 -0.27
N LEU A 69 10.95 21.83 0.34
CA LEU A 69 10.25 20.65 0.83
C LEU A 69 10.12 19.63 -0.30
N GLU A 70 10.31 18.37 0.06
CA GLU A 70 10.25 17.26 -0.88
C GLU A 70 9.06 16.36 -0.56
N ASP A 71 8.45 15.80 -1.59
CA ASP A 71 7.53 14.68 -1.49
C ASP A 71 8.33 13.38 -1.67
N ILE A 72 7.90 12.31 -0.98
CA ILE A 72 8.53 10.99 -1.07
C ILE A 72 7.57 10.02 -1.73
N LEU A 73 8.01 9.43 -2.85
CA LEU A 73 7.31 8.43 -3.62
C LEU A 73 7.99 7.06 -3.46
N ILE A 74 7.19 6.01 -3.48
CA ILE A 74 7.65 4.63 -3.58
C ILE A 74 7.15 4.04 -4.89
N GLU A 75 8.08 3.59 -5.71
CA GLU A 75 7.83 2.94 -6.99
C GLU A 75 8.09 1.44 -6.87
N GLU A 76 7.33 0.65 -7.64
CA GLU A 76 7.60 -0.78 -7.76
C GLU A 76 8.98 -1.02 -8.39
N ASN A 77 9.64 -2.10 -7.95
CA ASN A 77 10.92 -2.53 -8.50
C ASN A 77 10.75 -3.84 -9.30
N PRO A 78 10.78 -3.79 -10.65
CA PRO A 78 10.58 -4.97 -11.50
C PRO A 78 11.61 -6.07 -11.29
N GLU A 79 12.83 -5.73 -10.86
CA GLU A 79 13.92 -6.70 -10.65
C GLU A 79 13.79 -7.43 -9.30
N ASN A 80 13.27 -6.74 -8.27
CA ASN A 80 13.11 -7.29 -6.93
C ASN A 80 11.93 -6.65 -6.20
N GLU A 81 10.80 -7.36 -6.18
CA GLU A 81 9.54 -6.97 -5.52
C GLU A 81 9.72 -6.62 -4.03
N ASN A 82 10.68 -7.25 -3.33
CA ASN A 82 10.92 -6.98 -1.90
C ASN A 82 11.79 -5.74 -1.64
N LEU A 83 12.29 -5.08 -2.68
CA LEU A 83 13.12 -3.88 -2.57
C LEU A 83 12.51 -2.75 -3.42
N PRO A 84 11.40 -2.14 -2.96
CA PRO A 84 10.78 -1.03 -3.68
C PRO A 84 11.72 0.19 -3.76
N ARG A 85 11.59 0.98 -4.83
CA ARG A 85 12.47 2.13 -5.09
C ARG A 85 11.88 3.38 -4.45
N ALA A 86 12.70 4.12 -3.69
CA ALA A 86 12.32 5.41 -3.13
C ALA A 86 12.80 6.56 -4.02
N LYS A 87 11.92 7.52 -4.27
CA LYS A 87 12.19 8.69 -5.10
C LYS A 87 11.71 9.95 -4.39
N THR A 88 12.56 10.98 -4.36
CA THR A 88 12.21 12.32 -3.87
C THR A 88 11.92 13.24 -5.04
N VAL A 89 10.90 14.08 -4.89
CA VAL A 89 10.51 15.11 -5.86
C VAL A 89 10.14 16.39 -5.11
N LYS A 90 10.03 17.51 -5.80
CA LYS A 90 9.66 18.77 -5.12
C LYS A 90 8.23 18.68 -4.59
N ALA A 91 7.97 19.35 -3.47
CA ALA A 91 6.64 19.41 -2.86
C ALA A 91 5.56 19.83 -3.87
N GLY A 92 4.53 19.01 -4.02
CA GLY A 92 3.44 19.20 -4.98
C GLY A 92 3.61 18.46 -6.31
N GLU A 93 4.81 18.01 -6.66
CA GLU A 93 5.03 17.16 -7.85
C GLU A 93 4.60 15.71 -7.59
N GLY A 94 4.67 15.23 -6.34
CA GLY A 94 4.35 13.84 -5.99
C GLY A 94 2.91 13.47 -6.35
N ARG A 95 1.95 14.37 -6.06
CA ARG A 95 0.54 14.18 -6.45
C ARG A 95 0.35 14.09 -7.96
N LYS A 96 1.00 14.99 -8.72
CA LYS A 96 0.92 15.01 -10.18
C LYS A 96 1.41 13.71 -10.80
N ILE A 97 2.51 13.16 -10.29
CA ILE A 97 3.08 11.90 -10.77
C ILE A 97 2.15 10.72 -10.49
N VAL A 98 1.59 10.64 -9.28
CA VAL A 98 0.64 9.57 -8.93
C VAL A 98 -0.62 9.67 -9.79
N ASP A 99 -1.16 10.87 -9.97
CA ASP A 99 -2.34 11.09 -10.82
C ASP A 99 -2.07 10.76 -12.28
N GLU A 100 -0.92 11.15 -12.83
CA GLU A 100 -0.52 10.81 -14.21
C GLU A 100 -0.40 9.30 -14.40
N MET A 101 0.25 8.59 -13.46
CA MET A 101 0.38 7.13 -13.50
C MET A 101 -0.97 6.43 -13.36
N ARG A 102 -1.85 6.94 -12.50
CA ARG A 102 -3.21 6.43 -12.32
C ARG A 102 -4.03 6.61 -13.60
N MET A 103 -3.92 7.77 -14.25
CA MET A 103 -4.58 8.05 -15.53
C MET A 103 -4.04 7.15 -16.64
N LYS A 104 -2.72 6.96 -16.75
CA LYS A 104 -2.11 6.01 -17.72
C LYS A 104 -2.64 4.58 -17.53
N THR A 105 -2.77 4.14 -16.28
CA THR A 105 -3.29 2.81 -15.94
C THR A 105 -4.78 2.69 -16.29
N GLN A 106 -5.57 3.75 -16.13
CA GLN A 106 -6.98 3.77 -16.51
C GLN A 106 -7.21 3.89 -18.03
N LEU A 107 -6.34 4.62 -18.74
CA LEU A 107 -6.45 4.87 -20.18
C LEU A 107 -6.21 3.60 -21.00
N GLY A 108 -5.31 2.70 -20.57
CA GLY A 108 -5.06 1.42 -21.25
C GLY A 108 -6.30 0.51 -21.43
N GLY A 109 -7.40 0.77 -20.70
CA GLY A 109 -8.67 0.06 -20.86
C GLY A 109 -9.74 0.81 -21.67
N LYS A 110 -9.56 2.11 -21.94
CA LYS A 110 -10.57 2.94 -22.64
C LYS A 110 -10.51 2.76 -24.15
N ASP A 111 -9.31 2.66 -24.72
CA ASP A 111 -9.10 2.58 -26.17
C ASP A 111 -9.70 1.32 -26.77
N MET A 112 -9.65 0.19 -26.06
CA MET A 112 -10.19 -1.07 -26.57
C MET A 112 -11.70 -0.98 -26.87
N ASN A 113 -12.50 -0.26 -26.07
CA ASN A 113 -13.93 -0.15 -26.33
C ASN A 113 -14.24 0.77 -27.51
N ILE A 114 -13.47 1.85 -27.68
CA ILE A 114 -13.62 2.75 -28.83
C ILE A 114 -13.23 2.01 -30.12
N VAL A 115 -12.16 1.22 -30.08
CA VAL A 115 -11.74 0.37 -31.19
C VAL A 115 -12.81 -0.68 -31.52
N TYR A 116 -13.38 -1.39 -30.54
CA TYR A 116 -14.45 -2.36 -30.79
C TYR A 116 -15.71 -1.72 -31.40
N VAL A 117 -16.11 -0.54 -30.90
CA VAL A 117 -17.25 0.20 -31.47
C VAL A 117 -16.96 0.60 -32.91
N PHE A 118 -15.75 1.10 -33.20
CA PHE A 118 -15.34 1.46 -34.56
C PHE A 118 -15.38 0.27 -35.52
N PHE A 119 -14.88 -0.90 -35.11
CA PHE A 119 -14.96 -2.13 -35.91
C PHE A 119 -16.41 -2.61 -36.15
N ILE A 120 -17.30 -2.47 -35.16
CA ILE A 120 -18.73 -2.79 -35.33
C ILE A 120 -19.36 -1.85 -36.36
N PHE A 121 -19.06 -0.56 -36.32
CA PHE A 121 -19.56 0.42 -37.30
C PHE A 121 -19.06 0.13 -38.72
N ILE A 122 -17.78 -0.21 -38.88
CA ILE A 122 -17.22 -0.62 -40.18
C ILE A 122 -17.90 -1.91 -40.68
N ALA A 123 -18.01 -2.93 -39.83
CA ALA A 123 -18.66 -4.18 -40.19
C ALA A 123 -20.13 -3.95 -40.60
N SER A 124 -20.83 -3.06 -39.89
CA SER A 124 -22.22 -2.68 -40.20
C SER A 124 -22.34 -1.96 -41.54
N PHE A 125 -21.39 -1.07 -41.86
CA PHE A 125 -21.33 -0.36 -43.13
C PHE A 125 -21.14 -1.32 -44.31
N PHE A 126 -20.19 -2.25 -44.22
CA PHE A 126 -19.97 -3.26 -45.27
C PHE A 126 -21.18 -4.19 -45.44
N LEU A 127 -21.83 -4.57 -44.34
CA LEU A 127 -22.99 -5.45 -44.35
C LEU A 127 -24.21 -4.78 -45.00
N LEU A 128 -24.39 -3.47 -44.80
CA LEU A 128 -25.43 -2.69 -45.48
C LEU A 128 -25.13 -2.44 -46.95
N ALA A 129 -23.87 -2.17 -47.31
CA ALA A 129 -23.46 -1.86 -48.68
C ALA A 129 -23.53 -3.07 -49.61
N TYR A 130 -23.11 -4.26 -49.14
CA TYR A 130 -22.99 -5.46 -49.98
C TYR A 130 -23.95 -6.59 -49.59
N GLY A 131 -24.41 -6.63 -48.34
CA GLY A 131 -25.28 -7.70 -47.85
C GLY A 131 -26.66 -7.71 -48.50
N ARG A 132 -27.25 -6.53 -48.74
CA ARG A 132 -28.59 -6.43 -49.37
C ARG A 132 -28.62 -7.06 -50.77
N GLN A 133 -27.56 -6.86 -51.55
CA GLN A 133 -27.49 -7.36 -52.94
C GLN A 133 -27.20 -8.86 -53.02
N GLN A 134 -26.42 -9.42 -52.09
CA GLN A 134 -25.99 -10.83 -52.12
C GLN A 134 -26.92 -11.77 -51.35
N LEU A 135 -27.48 -11.31 -50.22
CA LEU A 135 -28.18 -12.15 -49.24
C LEU A 135 -29.68 -11.79 -49.11
N GLY A 136 -30.11 -10.67 -49.68
CA GLY A 136 -31.48 -10.17 -49.54
C GLY A 136 -31.74 -9.41 -48.23
N ASP A 137 -32.79 -8.58 -48.24
CA ASP A 137 -33.07 -7.60 -47.18
C ASP A 137 -33.34 -8.24 -45.81
N VAL A 138 -34.06 -9.37 -45.78
CA VAL A 138 -34.47 -10.05 -44.54
C VAL A 138 -33.25 -10.66 -43.83
N ILE A 139 -32.35 -11.31 -44.57
CA ILE A 139 -31.16 -11.96 -44.00
C ILE A 139 -30.15 -10.89 -43.54
N THR A 140 -30.00 -9.80 -44.30
CA THR A 140 -29.13 -8.68 -43.93
C THR A 140 -29.59 -8.00 -42.64
N ALA A 141 -30.89 -7.79 -42.47
CA ALA A 141 -31.47 -7.23 -41.24
C ALA A 141 -31.24 -8.15 -40.02
N ALA A 142 -31.41 -9.46 -40.18
CA ALA A 142 -31.16 -10.44 -39.12
C ALA A 142 -29.68 -10.46 -38.68
N MET A 143 -28.74 -10.37 -39.62
CA MET A 143 -27.30 -10.33 -39.33
C MET A 143 -26.88 -9.02 -38.63
N LEU A 144 -27.47 -7.87 -39.00
CA LEU A 144 -27.24 -6.61 -38.29
C LEU A 144 -27.70 -6.68 -36.83
N ILE A 145 -28.91 -7.19 -36.60
CA ILE A 145 -29.44 -7.37 -35.24
C ILE A 145 -28.51 -8.28 -34.42
N GLY A 146 -28.03 -9.38 -35.02
CA GLY A 146 -27.07 -10.29 -34.38
C GLY A 146 -25.73 -9.62 -34.05
N LEU A 147 -25.19 -8.81 -34.96
CA LEU A 147 -23.94 -8.06 -34.75
C LEU A 147 -24.06 -7.07 -33.57
N PHE A 148 -25.14 -6.31 -33.51
CA PHE A 148 -25.39 -5.36 -32.41
C PHE A 148 -25.69 -6.07 -31.09
N LEU A 149 -26.36 -7.22 -31.09
CA LEU A 149 -26.59 -8.04 -29.89
C LEU A 149 -25.27 -8.58 -29.32
N VAL A 150 -24.42 -9.17 -30.16
CA VAL A 150 -23.11 -9.69 -29.73
C VAL A 150 -22.20 -8.55 -29.26
N GLY A 151 -22.18 -7.44 -29.99
CA GLY A 151 -21.46 -6.22 -29.60
C GLY A 151 -21.94 -5.65 -28.27
N GLY A 152 -23.25 -5.60 -28.06
CA GLY A 152 -23.89 -5.14 -26.82
C GLY A 152 -23.56 -6.02 -25.63
N VAL A 153 -23.63 -7.35 -25.78
CA VAL A 153 -23.25 -8.32 -24.73
C VAL A 153 -21.76 -8.24 -24.40
N MET A 154 -20.89 -8.11 -25.41
CA MET A 154 -19.45 -7.94 -25.18
C MET A 154 -19.13 -6.61 -24.48
N MET A 155 -19.82 -5.52 -24.83
CA MET A 155 -19.63 -4.21 -24.20
C MET A 155 -20.13 -4.18 -22.75
N LEU A 156 -21.30 -4.80 -22.48
CA LEU A 156 -21.80 -5.01 -21.11
C LEU A 156 -20.85 -5.90 -20.31
N GLY A 157 -20.35 -6.98 -20.91
CA GLY A 157 -19.35 -7.87 -20.31
C GLY A 157 -18.04 -7.14 -19.99
N SER A 158 -17.57 -6.26 -20.88
CA SER A 158 -16.36 -5.46 -20.66
C SER A 158 -16.56 -4.41 -19.56
N GLN A 159 -17.75 -3.82 -19.45
CA GLN A 159 -18.09 -2.88 -18.37
C GLN A 159 -18.25 -3.58 -17.01
N LEU A 160 -18.90 -4.74 -16.95
CA LEU A 160 -18.97 -5.53 -15.71
C LEU A 160 -17.61 -6.08 -15.30
N SER A 161 -16.75 -6.44 -16.25
CA SER A 161 -15.37 -6.86 -15.96
C SER A 161 -14.52 -5.72 -15.38
N ARG A 162 -14.75 -4.47 -15.79
CA ARG A 162 -14.09 -3.28 -15.23
C ARG A 162 -14.39 -3.08 -13.74
N GLY A 163 -15.61 -3.38 -13.30
CA GLY A 163 -15.98 -3.34 -11.87
C GLY A 163 -15.28 -4.40 -11.00
N ARG A 164 -14.72 -5.46 -11.63
CA ARG A 164 -14.01 -6.55 -10.95
C ARG A 164 -12.48 -6.54 -11.15
N MET A 165 -11.98 -5.92 -12.22
CA MET A 165 -10.55 -5.79 -12.53
C MET A 165 -9.98 -4.38 -12.27
N GLY A 166 -10.81 -3.42 -11.82
CA GLY A 166 -10.40 -2.04 -11.53
C GLY A 166 -9.90 -1.78 -10.11
N ALA A 167 -9.61 -2.82 -9.32
CA ALA A 167 -9.01 -2.66 -8.01
C ALA A 167 -7.49 -2.42 -8.14
N GLY A 168 -7.12 -1.16 -8.41
CA GLY A 168 -5.98 -0.52 -7.76
C GLY A 168 -4.59 -1.10 -7.99
N TYR A 169 -4.18 -1.35 -9.23
CA TYR A 169 -2.75 -1.42 -9.53
C TYR A 169 -2.22 0.02 -9.61
N GLU A 170 -1.76 0.55 -8.47
CA GLU A 170 -1.06 1.83 -8.39
C GLU A 170 0.45 1.55 -8.41
N PRO A 171 1.13 1.71 -9.55
CA PRO A 171 2.56 1.38 -9.67
C PRO A 171 3.46 2.31 -8.83
N VAL A 172 2.91 3.42 -8.34
CA VAL A 172 3.59 4.43 -7.53
C VAL A 172 2.69 4.84 -6.38
N LYS A 173 3.26 4.90 -5.17
CA LYS A 173 2.59 5.33 -3.96
C LYS A 173 3.25 6.60 -3.40
N LEU A 174 2.44 7.62 -3.13
CA LEU A 174 2.88 8.79 -2.37
C LEU A 174 2.95 8.45 -0.87
N LEU A 175 4.16 8.43 -0.30
CA LEU A 175 4.37 8.16 1.12
C LEU A 175 4.33 9.41 1.98
N VAL A 176 5.05 10.45 1.57
CA VAL A 176 5.11 11.71 2.30
C VAL A 176 4.71 12.83 1.36
N ASP A 177 3.70 13.58 1.76
CA ASP A 177 3.15 14.70 1.02
C ASP A 177 3.36 16.00 1.80
N ASN A 178 4.14 16.89 1.20
CA ASN A 178 4.42 18.22 1.70
C ASN A 178 3.84 19.32 0.79
N SER A 179 2.92 18.97 -0.12
CA SER A 179 2.22 19.94 -0.96
C SER A 179 1.50 21.01 -0.14
N GLY A 180 1.67 22.27 -0.53
CA GLY A 180 1.05 23.43 0.12
C GLY A 180 1.64 23.83 1.47
N LYS A 181 2.62 23.11 2.01
CA LYS A 181 3.31 23.50 3.24
C LYS A 181 4.34 24.59 2.96
N LYS A 182 4.33 25.66 3.75
CA LYS A 182 5.32 26.75 3.69
C LYS A 182 6.41 26.63 4.76
N ILE A 183 6.13 25.85 5.80
CA ILE A 183 6.98 25.68 6.98
C ILE A 183 7.36 24.21 7.06
N ALA A 184 8.56 23.92 7.58
CA ALA A 184 9.01 22.55 7.81
C ALA A 184 8.06 21.81 8.76
N PRO A 185 7.68 20.56 8.46
CA PRO A 185 6.74 19.81 9.27
C PRO A 185 7.27 19.55 10.67
N PHE A 186 6.44 19.81 11.68
CA PHE A 186 6.67 19.38 13.05
C PHE A 186 5.96 18.03 13.26
N ILE A 187 6.72 16.98 13.56
CA ILE A 187 6.20 15.64 13.83
C ILE A 187 6.48 15.29 15.29
N ASP A 188 5.44 15.23 16.12
CA ASP A 188 5.55 14.75 17.49
C ASP A 188 5.47 13.22 17.51
N ALA A 189 6.59 12.57 17.83
CA ALA A 189 6.71 11.12 17.93
C ALA A 189 6.82 10.65 19.40
N THR A 190 6.40 11.47 20.36
CA THR A 190 6.42 11.11 21.79
C THR A 190 5.55 9.88 22.03
N GLY A 191 6.14 8.79 22.52
CA GLY A 191 5.43 7.53 22.79
C GLY A 191 5.08 6.70 21.54
N ALA A 192 5.59 7.07 20.36
CA ALA A 192 5.36 6.30 19.14
C ALA A 192 5.96 4.88 19.22
N ARG A 193 5.21 3.88 18.74
CA ARG A 193 5.71 2.50 18.59
C ARG A 193 6.68 2.39 17.42
N ALA A 194 7.49 1.33 17.40
CA ALA A 194 8.54 1.12 16.39
C ALA A 194 8.05 1.30 14.94
N GLY A 195 6.92 0.68 14.55
CA GLY A 195 6.38 0.80 13.20
C GLY A 195 5.87 2.20 12.84
N ALA A 196 5.40 2.97 13.83
CA ALA A 196 4.96 4.35 13.61
C ALA A 196 6.15 5.31 13.49
N LEU A 197 7.24 5.07 14.22
CA LEU A 197 8.44 5.91 14.21
C LEU A 197 9.36 5.62 13.01
N LEU A 198 9.56 4.34 12.69
CA LEU A 198 10.56 3.89 11.71
C LEU A 198 9.95 3.48 10.36
N GLY A 199 8.61 3.43 10.29
CA GLY A 199 7.88 2.88 9.15
C GLY A 199 7.59 1.39 9.31
N ASP A 200 6.53 0.93 8.64
CA ASP A 200 6.08 -0.45 8.67
C ASP A 200 5.54 -0.86 7.29
N VAL A 201 5.67 -2.14 6.95
CA VAL A 201 5.13 -2.72 5.72
C VAL A 201 3.95 -3.61 6.11
N LYS A 202 2.76 -3.22 5.68
CA LYS A 202 1.54 -4.00 5.97
C LYS A 202 1.72 -5.42 5.43
N HIS A 203 1.41 -6.39 6.29
CA HIS A 203 1.37 -7.79 5.90
C HIS A 203 0.34 -8.00 4.78
N ASP A 204 0.74 -8.67 3.70
CA ASP A 204 -0.15 -9.09 2.63
C ASP A 204 -1.01 -10.28 3.10
N PRO A 205 -2.33 -10.10 3.35
CA PRO A 205 -3.20 -11.19 3.78
C PRO A 205 -3.25 -12.33 2.77
N PHE A 206 -2.92 -12.08 1.51
CA PHE A 206 -2.92 -13.11 0.49
C PHE A 206 -1.77 -14.10 0.66
N GLN A 207 -0.66 -13.76 1.33
CA GLN A 207 0.35 -14.74 1.73
C GLN A 207 0.00 -15.52 3.01
N SER A 208 -1.19 -15.32 3.59
CA SER A 208 -1.63 -16.03 4.79
C SER A 208 -2.01 -17.48 4.46
N CYS A 209 -1.42 -18.41 5.19
CA CYS A 209 -1.81 -19.82 5.15
C CYS A 209 -2.95 -20.10 6.14
N TYR A 210 -3.92 -20.94 5.76
CA TYR A 210 -4.89 -21.47 6.72
C TYR A 210 -4.17 -22.29 7.81
N GLY A 211 -4.70 -22.32 9.04
CA GLY A 211 -4.07 -23.02 10.18
C GLY A 211 -3.76 -24.50 9.91
N GLY A 212 -4.62 -25.19 9.15
CA GLY A 212 -4.41 -26.58 8.73
C GLY A 212 -3.39 -26.79 7.59
N THR A 213 -2.79 -25.72 7.05
CA THR A 213 -1.81 -25.80 5.97
C THR A 213 -0.50 -26.35 6.52
N LYS A 214 -0.01 -27.44 5.92
CA LYS A 214 1.34 -27.97 6.19
C LYS A 214 2.35 -27.10 5.46
N ILE A 215 3.35 -26.62 6.18
CA ILE A 215 4.42 -25.79 5.60
C ILE A 215 5.45 -26.73 4.98
N ASP A 216 5.76 -26.58 3.70
CA ASP A 216 6.83 -27.40 3.12
C ASP A 216 8.17 -27.01 3.79
N GLY A 217 8.84 -28.02 4.37
CA GLY A 217 10.04 -27.85 5.21
C GLY A 217 9.81 -27.96 6.72
N ALA A 218 8.56 -27.93 7.17
CA ALA A 218 8.15 -28.29 8.52
C ALA A 218 7.09 -29.40 8.44
N ASN A 219 7.33 -30.57 9.04
CA ASN A 219 6.38 -31.69 8.99
C ASN A 219 5.07 -31.42 9.79
N GLU A 220 4.88 -30.19 10.29
CA GLU A 220 3.79 -29.73 11.15
C GLU A 220 2.89 -28.71 10.41
N THR A 221 1.65 -28.54 10.87
CA THR A 221 0.73 -27.50 10.35
C THR A 221 1.04 -26.14 10.96
N MET A 222 0.65 -25.07 10.27
CA MET A 222 0.81 -23.68 10.77
C MET A 222 0.18 -23.50 12.16
N GLU A 223 -0.97 -24.11 12.42
CA GLU A 223 -1.64 -24.05 13.73
C GLU A 223 -0.85 -24.78 14.82
N THR A 224 -0.26 -25.94 14.52
CA THR A 224 0.56 -26.68 15.49
C THR A 224 1.83 -25.91 15.82
N ILE A 225 2.49 -25.33 14.81
CA ILE A 225 3.67 -24.48 15.00
C ILE A 225 3.31 -23.26 15.85
N TRP A 226 2.20 -22.59 15.54
CA TRP A 226 1.70 -21.46 16.33
C TRP A 226 1.47 -21.86 17.79
N LYS A 227 0.72 -22.93 18.07
CA LYS A 227 0.44 -23.38 19.44
C LYS A 227 1.73 -23.71 20.20
N LYS A 228 2.69 -24.37 19.54
CA LYS A 228 3.99 -24.71 20.12
C LYS A 228 4.80 -23.46 20.49
N MET A 229 4.86 -22.48 19.58
CA MET A 229 5.59 -21.24 19.80
C MET A 229 4.89 -20.31 20.79
N ALA A 230 3.56 -20.23 20.76
CA ALA A 230 2.77 -19.46 21.71
C ALA A 230 2.90 -20.00 23.15
N ARG A 231 3.01 -21.32 23.33
CA ARG A 231 3.29 -21.94 24.63
C ARG A 231 4.70 -21.63 25.12
N LYS A 232 5.69 -21.69 24.22
CA LYS A 232 7.11 -21.52 24.58
C LYS A 232 7.51 -20.05 24.78
N HIS A 233 6.88 -19.14 24.04
CA HIS A 233 7.20 -17.72 23.96
C HIS A 233 5.97 -16.84 24.22
N ALA A 234 5.18 -17.19 25.24
CA ALA A 234 3.92 -16.51 25.55
C ALA A 234 4.09 -15.00 25.82
N SER A 235 5.23 -14.61 26.39
CA SER A 235 5.58 -13.21 26.67
C SER A 235 5.96 -12.40 25.43
N LEU A 236 6.24 -13.05 24.29
CA LEU A 236 6.58 -12.41 23.02
C LEU A 236 5.37 -12.30 22.08
N ILE A 237 4.16 -12.59 22.57
CA ILE A 237 2.93 -12.48 21.78
C ILE A 237 2.48 -11.03 21.77
N GLU A 238 2.53 -10.40 20.60
CA GLU A 238 1.93 -9.10 20.35
C GLU A 238 0.47 -9.28 19.95
N ARG A 239 -0.43 -8.49 20.55
CA ARG A 239 -1.87 -8.51 20.27
C ARG A 239 -2.37 -7.13 19.87
N ASN A 240 -3.35 -7.09 18.97
CA ASN A 240 -4.07 -5.88 18.59
C ASN A 240 -5.58 -6.03 18.83
N ASP A 241 -6.29 -4.92 18.94
CA ASP A 241 -7.74 -4.83 19.22
C ASP A 241 -8.59 -5.55 18.15
N ASP A 242 -8.07 -5.66 16.92
CA ASP A 242 -8.70 -6.38 15.80
C ASP A 242 -8.58 -7.92 15.88
N GLY A 243 -8.10 -8.48 16.99
CA GLY A 243 -7.85 -9.92 17.14
C GLY A 243 -6.63 -10.42 16.35
N TYR A 244 -5.73 -9.51 15.98
CA TYR A 244 -4.42 -9.86 15.41
C TYR A 244 -3.50 -10.34 16.52
N GLU A 245 -2.79 -11.44 16.27
CA GLU A 245 -1.74 -11.93 17.16
C GLU A 245 -0.47 -12.23 16.36
N ALA A 246 0.69 -11.83 16.86
CA ALA A 246 1.98 -12.12 16.25
C ALA A 246 3.02 -12.57 17.28
N ILE A 247 3.95 -13.41 16.85
CA ILE A 247 5.09 -13.87 17.64
C ILE A 247 6.35 -13.63 16.83
N VAL A 248 7.22 -12.78 17.35
CA VAL A 248 8.58 -12.62 16.82
C VAL A 248 9.44 -13.73 17.41
N LEU A 249 9.94 -14.62 16.56
CA LEU A 249 10.70 -15.79 16.98
C LEU A 249 12.16 -15.39 17.32
N PRO A 250 12.67 -15.79 18.50
CA PRO A 250 14.04 -15.49 18.88
C PRO A 250 15.06 -16.20 17.98
N LYS A 251 16.30 -15.69 17.96
CA LYS A 251 17.40 -16.23 17.13
C LYS A 251 17.74 -17.70 17.45
N SER A 252 17.32 -18.23 18.60
CA SER A 252 17.44 -19.64 18.97
C SER A 252 16.46 -20.56 18.23
N GLU A 253 15.27 -20.08 17.84
CA GLU A 253 14.26 -20.89 17.15
C GLU A 253 14.55 -20.97 15.65
N ARG A 254 14.89 -22.16 15.18
CA ARG A 254 15.29 -22.42 13.79
C ARG A 254 14.16 -23.10 13.01
N ILE A 255 13.11 -22.34 12.72
CA ILE A 255 12.01 -22.77 11.85
C ILE A 255 12.30 -22.29 10.43
N TYR A 256 12.06 -23.16 9.45
CA TYR A 256 12.29 -22.85 8.05
C TYR A 256 11.08 -23.23 7.21
N ALA A 257 10.82 -22.43 6.18
CA ALA A 257 9.89 -22.73 5.10
C ALA A 257 10.67 -22.67 3.78
N TYR A 258 10.24 -23.43 2.77
CA TYR A 258 10.74 -23.19 1.42
C TYR A 258 10.15 -21.89 0.86
N GLY A 259 11.02 -21.06 0.29
CA GLY A 259 10.65 -19.87 -0.47
C GLY A 259 11.30 -19.89 -1.86
N MET A 260 10.99 -18.90 -2.69
CA MET A 260 11.68 -18.70 -3.97
C MET A 260 12.53 -17.44 -3.92
N LYS A 261 13.79 -17.54 -4.36
CA LYS A 261 14.70 -16.40 -4.54
C LYS A 261 15.38 -16.53 -5.91
N GLY A 262 15.13 -15.56 -6.81
CA GLY A 262 15.70 -15.57 -8.15
C GLY A 262 15.35 -16.82 -8.98
N GLY A 263 14.11 -17.31 -8.86
CA GLY A 263 13.66 -18.53 -9.56
C GLY A 263 14.15 -19.86 -8.98
N ARG A 264 14.96 -19.84 -7.91
CA ARG A 264 15.43 -21.05 -7.21
C ARG A 264 14.68 -21.25 -5.89
N VAL A 265 14.38 -22.50 -5.56
CA VAL A 265 13.81 -22.86 -4.26
C VAL A 265 14.91 -22.75 -3.20
N VAL A 266 14.69 -21.91 -2.19
CA VAL A 266 15.63 -21.67 -1.10
C VAL A 266 14.95 -21.94 0.24
N ARG A 267 15.72 -22.45 1.20
CA ARG A 267 15.24 -22.63 2.57
C ARG A 267 15.31 -21.30 3.32
N SER A 268 14.16 -20.68 3.53
CA SER A 268 14.02 -19.39 4.20
C SER A 268 13.65 -19.56 5.66
N ARG A 269 14.31 -18.81 6.54
CA ARG A 269 14.04 -18.86 7.97
C ARG A 269 12.77 -18.05 8.30
N ILE A 270 11.86 -18.65 9.06
CA ILE A 270 10.69 -17.96 9.60
C ILE A 270 11.15 -17.11 10.80
N ARG A 271 10.92 -15.80 10.73
CA ARG A 271 11.25 -14.84 11.79
C ARG A 271 10.05 -14.44 12.61
N ILE A 272 8.88 -14.36 11.98
CA ILE A 272 7.64 -13.93 12.60
C ILE A 272 6.55 -14.89 12.14
N ILE A 273 5.68 -15.27 13.06
CA ILE A 273 4.42 -15.94 12.75
C ILE A 273 3.32 -15.00 13.22
N ASN A 274 2.25 -14.88 12.44
CA ASN A 274 1.10 -14.06 12.78
C ASN A 274 -0.21 -14.78 12.42
N ARG A 275 -1.28 -14.44 13.12
CA ARG A 275 -2.64 -14.91 12.83
C ARG A 275 -3.65 -13.78 12.98
N ARG A 276 -4.69 -13.83 12.15
CA ARG A 276 -5.83 -12.90 12.20
C ARG A 276 -7.13 -13.64 11.88
N PRO A 277 -8.24 -13.34 12.54
CA PRO A 277 -9.55 -13.83 12.12
C PRO A 277 -9.90 -13.31 10.72
N TYR A 278 -10.33 -14.21 9.83
CA TYR A 278 -10.78 -13.87 8.48
C TYR A 278 -12.23 -14.31 8.29
N ARG A 279 -13.10 -13.39 7.84
CA ARG A 279 -14.55 -13.61 7.66
C ARG A 279 -14.96 -13.76 6.18
N GLY A 280 -14.01 -13.89 5.25
CA GLY A 280 -14.28 -13.99 3.81
C GLY A 280 -14.36 -15.43 3.27
N LYS A 281 -14.62 -15.56 1.96
CA LYS A 281 -14.69 -16.86 1.28
C LYS A 281 -13.28 -17.40 1.02
N VAL A 282 -13.07 -18.69 1.26
CA VAL A 282 -11.81 -19.39 0.96
C VAL A 282 -12.02 -20.45 -0.13
N VAL A 283 -11.00 -20.67 -0.95
CA VAL A 283 -10.97 -21.63 -2.05
C VAL A 283 -9.97 -22.74 -1.75
N ARG A 284 -10.37 -23.98 -2.03
CA ARG A 284 -9.51 -25.16 -1.88
C ARG A 284 -8.92 -25.56 -3.24
N ILE A 285 -7.60 -25.62 -3.32
CA ILE A 285 -6.83 -25.94 -4.54
C ILE A 285 -6.02 -27.22 -4.29
N LYS A 286 -5.80 -28.06 -5.32
CA LYS A 286 -4.97 -29.27 -5.21
C LYS A 286 -3.53 -28.99 -5.68
N ALA A 287 -2.56 -29.19 -4.80
CA ALA A 287 -1.13 -29.15 -5.10
C ALA A 287 -0.58 -30.58 -5.00
N GLY A 288 -0.45 -31.27 -6.15
CA GLY A 288 -0.07 -32.69 -6.18
C GLY A 288 -1.04 -33.60 -5.41
N LYS A 289 -0.54 -34.32 -4.41
CA LYS A 289 -1.35 -35.19 -3.51
C LYS A 289 -2.01 -34.42 -2.35
N ARG A 290 -1.72 -33.13 -2.18
CA ARG A 290 -2.19 -32.31 -1.05
C ARG A 290 -3.21 -31.28 -1.52
N ALA A 291 -4.04 -30.81 -0.59
CA ALA A 291 -4.98 -29.72 -0.83
C ALA A 291 -4.58 -28.51 0.03
N LEU A 292 -4.55 -27.35 -0.59
CA LEU A 292 -4.25 -26.07 0.03
C LEU A 292 -5.55 -25.24 0.08
N ILE A 293 -5.78 -24.53 1.17
CA ILE A 293 -6.92 -23.62 1.33
C ILE A 293 -6.36 -22.20 1.36
N THR A 294 -6.84 -21.34 0.48
CA THR A 294 -6.36 -19.96 0.31
C THR A 294 -7.51 -19.02 -0.05
N THR A 295 -7.27 -17.71 -0.04
CA THR A 295 -8.20 -16.73 -0.61
C THR A 295 -8.28 -16.84 -2.15
N PRO A 296 -9.43 -16.52 -2.78
CA PRO A 296 -9.63 -16.57 -4.24
C PRO A 296 -8.66 -15.67 -5.04
N GLU A 297 -8.15 -14.61 -4.45
CA GLU A 297 -7.28 -13.63 -5.13
C GLU A 297 -5.79 -14.02 -5.10
N HIS A 298 -5.41 -15.06 -4.33
CA HIS A 298 -4.01 -15.45 -4.20
C HIS A 298 -3.39 -15.95 -5.50
N ASN A 299 -2.28 -15.37 -5.94
CA ASN A 299 -1.59 -15.78 -7.15
C ASN A 299 -0.57 -16.89 -6.88
N PHE A 300 -0.80 -18.09 -7.42
CA PHE A 300 0.18 -19.17 -7.42
C PHE A 300 1.09 -19.10 -8.64
N TYR A 301 2.34 -19.48 -8.43
CA TYR A 301 3.27 -19.73 -9.53
C TYR A 301 2.97 -21.11 -10.14
N SER A 302 2.61 -21.11 -11.42
CA SER A 302 2.44 -22.32 -12.23
C SER A 302 3.48 -22.38 -13.35
N LYS A 303 3.64 -23.54 -14.01
CA LYS A 303 4.47 -23.66 -15.23
C LYS A 303 4.10 -22.68 -16.35
N LYS A 304 2.91 -22.05 -16.29
CA LYS A 304 2.42 -21.05 -17.27
C LYS A 304 2.39 -19.62 -16.71
N GLY A 305 3.14 -19.34 -15.62
CA GLY A 305 3.18 -18.04 -14.96
C GLY A 305 2.28 -17.93 -13.71
N ARG A 306 2.16 -16.70 -13.18
CA ARG A 306 1.32 -16.33 -12.03
C ARG A 306 -0.17 -16.51 -12.40
N LYS A 307 -0.93 -17.27 -11.60
CA LYS A 307 -2.39 -17.41 -11.76
C LYS A 307 -3.13 -17.29 -10.43
N ALA A 308 -4.19 -16.51 -10.41
CA ALA A 308 -5.05 -16.33 -9.24
C ALA A 308 -5.79 -17.63 -8.87
N ALA A 309 -5.92 -17.88 -7.58
CA ALA A 309 -6.56 -19.04 -6.97
C ALA A 309 -7.99 -19.28 -7.49
N GLY A 310 -8.75 -18.21 -7.69
CA GLY A 310 -10.12 -18.23 -8.21
C GLY A 310 -10.22 -18.53 -9.71
N SER A 311 -9.13 -18.32 -10.47
CA SER A 311 -9.05 -18.65 -11.90
C SER A 311 -8.66 -20.12 -12.15
N LEU A 312 -8.19 -20.83 -11.12
CA LEU A 312 -7.83 -22.24 -11.20
C LEU A 312 -9.09 -23.08 -10.98
N ARG A 313 -9.40 -23.98 -11.93
CA ARG A 313 -10.49 -24.96 -11.77
C ARG A 313 -10.28 -25.73 -10.46
N ARG A 314 -11.35 -26.00 -9.70
CA ARG A 314 -11.29 -26.86 -8.49
C ARG A 314 -10.57 -28.17 -8.84
N GLY A 315 -9.42 -28.40 -8.22
CA GLY A 315 -8.60 -29.59 -8.47
C GLY A 315 -7.49 -29.44 -9.52
N ALA A 316 -7.27 -28.25 -10.08
CA ALA A 316 -6.12 -27.98 -10.96
C ALA A 316 -4.80 -28.23 -10.22
N ARG A 317 -3.91 -29.03 -10.81
CA ARG A 317 -2.61 -29.37 -10.23
C ARG A 317 -1.69 -28.15 -10.28
N LEU A 318 -1.32 -27.64 -9.10
CA LEU A 318 -0.16 -26.76 -8.97
C LEU A 318 1.12 -27.57 -9.17
N VAL A 319 2.08 -27.01 -9.90
CA VAL A 319 3.39 -27.62 -10.10
C VAL A 319 4.21 -27.30 -8.86
N VAL A 320 4.29 -28.26 -7.96
CA VAL A 320 5.33 -28.27 -6.92
C VAL A 320 6.60 -28.69 -7.65
N GLY A 321 7.58 -27.79 -7.76
CA GLY A 321 8.89 -28.14 -8.28
C GLY A 321 9.45 -29.31 -7.48
N GLY A 322 9.98 -30.31 -8.19
CA GLY A 322 10.89 -31.28 -7.58
C GLY A 322 12.17 -30.59 -7.13
#